data_AF-A0A644XR08-F1
#
_entry.id   AF-A0A644XR08-F1
#
_cell.length_a   1.000
_cell.length_b   1.000
_cell.length_c   1.000
_cell.angle_alpha   90.00
_cell.angle_beta   90.00
_cell.angle_gamma   90.00
#
_symmetry.space_group_name_H-M   'P 1'
#
loop_
_entity.id
_entity.type
_entity.pdbx_description
1 polymer ?
#
loop_
_entity_poly.entity_id
_entity_poly.type
_entity_poly.pdbx_seq_one_letter_code
_entity_poly.pdbx_strand_id
1 'polypeptide(L)'
;MLKKRISFALALMMAIAFLLPTDALDSKFSMSYIYFGDSGDFGSLVNGTGGSLSEVAPAYFSLTAQGELLLTPAVDPDFVKQMHEEGILVVPYITNDWVQTKGIAALNNMDKLTDDLAAAVAAYNLDGVNIDIENLTEAQRADYVAFVRLLREKLGPQKRIAIAVAANPWGSTKGFSGSYDYAGLAKYCDYLFLMAYDESYDGSPAGPVASLSFVERSVTYALSQVSKDKLVLGLPFYGRIWSTSGGSIQGCGVSSETVESLIANYRGNVTYDAASGTAKAVITVKSADTKPVIYGKTLPAGSYVIWYANEAALKAELALVTKYDLKGSGSWSLGQEAAATWDYYKLWLNGATFADAQGMWASDAILTAFMNGWMSGVSPTAFAPNAPLTRAQAATILVRMAGLAPTKSAATFADCTSHWARAYIDTARKYGIVSGTGADTFEPDRPVTRAEMAVMLNNLLHLPAAIESFSDVTKAQYPWVYDAICALKAAGILTGYEDGSFLPQNALTRAEAAALVTRIDPAAIEIH
;
A
#
# COMPACT_ATOMS: atom_id res chain seq x y z
N MET A 1 -1.69 1.90 -59.53
CA MET A 1 -1.63 0.73 -58.63
C MET A 1 -0.22 0.66 -58.03
N LEU A 2 -0.02 1.17 -56.82
CA LEU A 2 1.27 1.10 -56.12
C LEU A 2 1.00 0.54 -54.71
N LYS A 3 1.71 -0.55 -54.38
CA LYS A 3 1.42 -1.47 -53.28
C LYS A 3 1.75 -0.87 -51.90
N LYS A 4 0.87 -1.18 -50.95
CA LYS A 4 0.86 -0.83 -49.52
C LYS A 4 2.17 -1.19 -48.80
N ARG A 5 2.69 -0.26 -47.99
CA ARG A 5 3.61 -0.53 -46.88
C ARG A 5 2.77 -0.77 -45.62
N ILE A 6 2.92 -1.93 -45.00
CA ILE A 6 2.41 -2.23 -43.66
C ILE A 6 3.63 -2.25 -42.74
N SER A 7 3.68 -1.30 -41.81
CA SER A 7 4.69 -1.25 -40.75
C SER A 7 4.24 -2.18 -39.62
N PHE A 8 5.03 -3.20 -39.31
CA PHE A 8 4.89 -3.97 -38.07
C PHE A 8 5.60 -3.22 -36.94
N ALA A 9 4.83 -2.81 -35.93
CA ALA A 9 5.37 -2.38 -34.66
C ALA A 9 5.79 -3.63 -33.88
N LEU A 10 7.10 -3.77 -33.64
CA LEU A 10 7.67 -4.84 -32.83
C LEU A 10 7.63 -4.38 -31.37
N ALA A 11 6.74 -4.96 -30.56
CA ALA A 11 6.77 -4.79 -29.11
C ALA A 11 7.98 -5.55 -28.55
N LEU A 12 9.03 -4.80 -28.19
CA LEU A 12 10.23 -5.34 -27.56
C LEU A 12 9.94 -5.55 -26.06
N MET A 13 9.56 -6.76 -25.66
CA MET A 13 9.62 -7.17 -24.25
C MET A 13 11.09 -7.37 -23.87
N MET A 14 11.62 -6.44 -23.08
CA MET A 14 12.97 -6.47 -22.56
C MET A 14 13.04 -7.52 -21.44
N ALA A 15 13.68 -8.66 -21.72
CA ALA A 15 14.00 -9.67 -20.73
C ALA A 15 15.18 -9.18 -19.88
N ILE A 16 14.88 -8.49 -18.78
CA ILE A 16 15.86 -8.23 -17.73
C ILE A 16 15.84 -9.44 -16.80
N ALA A 17 16.92 -10.21 -16.80
CA ALA A 17 17.15 -11.26 -15.81
C ALA A 17 17.44 -10.58 -14.47
N PHE A 18 16.42 -10.45 -13.62
CA PHE A 18 16.62 -10.11 -12.22
C PHE A 18 17.12 -11.35 -11.49
N LEU A 19 18.27 -11.23 -10.81
CA LEU A 19 18.57 -12.09 -9.67
C LEU A 19 17.44 -11.85 -8.67
N LEU A 20 16.60 -12.85 -8.43
CA LEU A 20 15.52 -12.74 -7.46
C LEU A 20 16.15 -12.56 -6.08
N PRO A 21 15.70 -11.56 -5.28
CA PRO A 21 16.08 -11.48 -3.88
C PRO A 21 15.67 -12.78 -3.18
N THR A 22 16.53 -13.25 -2.27
CA THR A 22 16.35 -14.51 -1.53
C THR A 22 15.32 -14.39 -0.40
N ASP A 23 14.87 -13.17 -0.11
CA ASP A 23 13.81 -12.87 0.85
C ASP A 23 12.54 -12.48 0.10
N ALA A 24 11.38 -12.86 0.61
CA ALA A 24 10.10 -12.38 0.11
C ALA A 24 10.13 -10.85 0.10
N LEU A 25 9.79 -10.23 -1.05
CA LEU A 25 9.77 -8.77 -1.12
C LEU A 25 8.68 -8.23 -0.20
N ASP A 26 9.08 -7.48 0.82
CA ASP A 26 8.16 -6.80 1.73
C ASP A 26 7.38 -5.70 0.99
N SER A 27 6.10 -5.58 1.33
CA SER A 27 5.29 -4.45 0.89
C SER A 27 5.94 -3.13 1.31
N LYS A 28 5.85 -2.12 0.45
CA LYS A 28 6.19 -0.73 0.78
C LYS A 28 5.56 -0.32 2.11
N PHE A 29 6.33 0.44 2.89
CA PHE A 29 5.92 0.91 4.21
C PHE A 29 4.65 1.76 4.11
N SER A 30 3.78 1.60 5.10
CA SER A 30 2.52 2.33 5.19
C SER A 30 2.24 2.72 6.64
N MET A 31 1.80 3.95 6.85
CA MET A 31 1.40 4.41 8.18
C MET A 31 0.17 5.31 8.14
N SER A 32 -0.51 5.47 9.27
CA SER A 32 -1.58 6.45 9.37
C SER A 32 -1.60 7.15 10.72
N TYR A 33 -1.94 8.44 10.71
CA TYR A 33 -2.26 9.16 11.94
C TYR A 33 -3.63 8.72 12.45
N ILE A 34 -3.76 8.58 13.77
CA ILE A 34 -5.04 8.35 14.44
C ILE A 34 -5.34 9.59 15.28
N TYR A 35 -6.26 10.41 14.78
CA TYR A 35 -6.65 11.69 15.39
C TYR A 35 -8.07 11.66 15.97
N PHE A 36 -9.00 10.96 15.30
CA PHE A 36 -10.40 10.90 15.69
C PHE A 36 -10.71 9.61 16.45
N GLY A 37 -11.82 9.64 17.20
CA GLY A 37 -12.28 8.53 18.03
C GLY A 37 -11.65 8.52 19.42
N ASP A 38 -12.17 7.65 20.27
CA ASP A 38 -11.57 7.33 21.57
C ASP A 38 -10.66 6.10 21.44
N SER A 39 -9.77 5.87 22.41
CA SER A 39 -8.78 4.79 22.29
C SER A 39 -9.39 3.39 22.10
N GLY A 40 -10.61 3.18 22.61
CA GLY A 40 -11.38 1.95 22.40
C GLY A 40 -11.78 1.66 20.95
N ASP A 41 -11.78 2.67 20.07
CA ASP A 41 -12.11 2.53 18.65
C ASP A 41 -10.87 2.25 17.78
N PHE A 42 -9.66 2.50 18.29
CA PHE A 42 -8.44 2.49 17.48
C PHE A 42 -8.15 1.10 16.88
N GLY A 43 -8.34 0.02 17.66
CA GLY A 43 -8.18 -1.34 17.17
C GLY A 43 -9.15 -1.66 16.02
N SER A 44 -10.40 -1.19 16.09
CA SER A 44 -11.38 -1.36 15.02
C SER A 44 -11.01 -0.60 13.75
N LEU A 45 -10.49 0.62 13.90
CA LEU A 45 -10.01 1.43 12.77
C LEU A 45 -8.84 0.73 12.05
N VAL A 46 -7.86 0.22 12.80
CA VAL A 46 -6.71 -0.49 12.22
C VAL A 46 -7.13 -1.79 11.54
N ASN A 47 -8.01 -2.57 12.18
CA ASN A 47 -8.56 -3.79 11.59
C ASN A 47 -9.31 -3.51 10.28
N GLY A 48 -10.01 -2.38 10.18
CA GLY A 48 -10.68 -1.92 8.97
C GLY A 48 -9.74 -1.69 7.76
N THR A 49 -8.43 -1.63 7.98
CA THR A 49 -7.44 -1.46 6.90
C THR A 49 -7.06 -2.76 6.19
N GLY A 50 -7.52 -3.92 6.68
CA GLY A 50 -7.21 -5.22 6.07
C GLY A 50 -5.72 -5.56 6.09
N GLY A 51 -4.99 -5.18 7.15
CA GLY A 51 -3.55 -5.43 7.26
C GLY A 51 -2.72 -4.60 6.28
N SER A 52 -3.21 -3.41 5.91
CA SER A 52 -2.52 -2.50 4.99
C SER A 52 -1.50 -1.61 5.68
N LEU A 53 -1.47 -1.52 7.01
CA LEU A 53 -0.61 -0.62 7.78
C LEU A 53 0.55 -1.37 8.44
N SER A 54 1.75 -0.77 8.43
CA SER A 54 2.92 -1.22 9.19
C SER A 54 3.13 -0.45 10.49
N GLU A 55 2.58 0.78 10.57
CA GLU A 55 2.78 1.69 11.69
C GLU A 55 1.56 2.59 11.88
N VAL A 56 1.24 2.91 13.14
CA VAL A 56 0.18 3.86 13.51
C VAL A 56 0.74 4.97 14.40
N ALA A 57 0.26 6.19 14.18
CA ALA A 57 0.65 7.37 14.96
C ALA A 57 -0.57 7.95 15.70
N PRO A 58 -0.92 7.43 16.89
CA PRO A 58 -2.01 7.97 17.68
C PRO A 58 -1.64 9.28 18.39
N ALA A 59 -2.67 10.07 18.72
CA ALA A 59 -2.59 11.40 19.33
C ALA A 59 -2.21 11.40 20.82
N TYR A 60 -1.10 10.75 21.21
CA TYR A 60 -0.77 10.57 22.64
C TYR A 60 -0.07 11.76 23.27
N PHE A 61 0.60 12.59 22.47
CA PHE A 61 1.44 13.66 22.98
C PHE A 61 0.97 15.03 22.47
N SER A 62 0.79 15.96 23.39
CA SER A 62 0.57 17.38 23.12
C SER A 62 1.58 18.21 23.92
N LEU A 63 1.53 19.53 23.75
CA LEU A 63 2.40 20.48 24.42
C LEU A 63 1.61 21.46 25.28
N THR A 64 2.12 21.71 26.49
CA THR A 64 1.69 22.86 27.31
C THR A 64 2.11 24.18 26.65
N ALA A 65 1.60 25.30 27.17
CA ALA A 65 2.03 26.63 26.72
C ALA A 65 3.53 26.90 26.96
N GLN A 66 4.14 26.16 27.89
CA GLN A 66 5.55 26.24 28.27
C GLN A 66 6.43 25.25 27.49
N GLY A 67 5.86 24.48 26.54
CA GLY A 67 6.61 23.50 25.75
C GLY A 67 6.96 22.23 26.52
N GLU A 68 6.19 21.89 27.55
CA GLU A 68 6.35 20.64 28.29
C GLU A 68 5.45 19.55 27.71
N LEU A 69 5.86 18.29 27.85
CA LEU A 69 5.09 17.14 27.39
C LEU A 69 3.78 17.02 28.17
N LEU A 70 2.67 16.91 27.44
CA LEU A 70 1.37 16.54 27.97
C LEU A 70 0.92 15.21 27.35
N LEU A 71 0.68 14.20 28.18
CA LEU A 71 0.02 12.97 27.74
C LEU A 71 -1.48 13.23 27.59
N THR A 72 -2.04 12.84 26.45
CA THR A 72 -3.48 12.96 26.23
C THR A 72 -4.24 11.79 26.87
N PRO A 73 -5.56 11.92 27.06
CA PRO A 73 -6.39 10.80 27.51
C PRO A 73 -6.44 9.61 26.55
N ALA A 74 -5.91 9.74 25.33
CA ALA A 74 -5.93 8.68 24.32
C ALA A 74 -4.85 7.60 24.56
N VAL A 75 -3.89 7.82 25.47
CA VAL A 75 -2.83 6.86 25.77
C VAL A 75 -3.44 5.54 26.26
N ASP A 76 -3.19 4.46 25.52
CA ASP A 76 -3.82 3.17 25.75
C ASP A 76 -2.81 2.01 25.61
N PRO A 77 -2.32 1.45 26.73
CA PRO A 77 -1.40 0.32 26.71
C PRO A 77 -1.98 -0.97 26.11
N ASP A 78 -3.29 -1.18 26.19
CA ASP A 78 -3.94 -2.38 25.64
C ASP A 78 -3.96 -2.31 24.10
N PHE A 79 -4.22 -1.11 23.56
CA PHE A 79 -4.06 -0.86 22.12
C PHE A 79 -2.61 -1.11 21.66
N VAL A 80 -1.60 -0.60 22.41
CA VAL A 80 -0.18 -0.84 22.07
C VAL A 80 0.13 -2.34 22.03
N LYS A 81 -0.33 -3.10 23.04
CA LYS A 81 -0.16 -4.55 23.10
C LYS A 81 -0.82 -5.25 21.91
N GLN A 82 -2.04 -4.86 21.55
CA GLN A 82 -2.75 -5.42 20.40
C GLN A 82 -1.96 -5.20 19.10
N MET A 83 -1.49 -3.98 18.86
CA MET A 83 -0.72 -3.66 17.66
C MET A 83 0.57 -4.48 17.58
N HIS A 84 1.27 -4.68 18.71
CA HIS A 84 2.46 -5.54 18.76
C HIS A 84 2.17 -7.02 18.45
N GLU A 85 1.03 -7.54 18.90
CA GLU A 85 0.58 -8.90 18.56
C GLU A 85 0.29 -9.06 17.05
N GLU A 86 -0.13 -7.97 16.40
CA GLU A 86 -0.38 -7.89 14.95
C GLU A 86 0.88 -7.49 14.15
N GLY A 87 2.02 -7.23 14.81
CA GLY A 87 3.26 -6.80 14.16
C GLY A 87 3.27 -5.34 13.67
N ILE A 88 2.36 -4.51 14.17
CA ILE A 88 2.21 -3.10 13.82
C ILE A 88 2.93 -2.24 14.86
N LEU A 89 3.73 -1.28 14.39
CA LEU A 89 4.44 -0.35 15.27
C LEU A 89 3.51 0.76 15.76
N VAL A 90 3.63 1.15 17.03
CA VAL A 90 2.93 2.30 17.61
C VAL A 90 3.92 3.42 17.88
N VAL A 91 3.84 4.48 17.06
CA VAL A 91 4.77 5.61 17.05
C VAL A 91 3.95 6.90 17.21
N PRO A 92 3.51 7.22 18.44
CA PRO A 92 2.60 8.34 18.66
C PRO A 92 3.23 9.66 18.29
N TYR A 93 2.39 10.60 17.87
CA TYR A 93 2.87 11.91 17.47
C TYR A 93 2.79 12.94 18.60
N ILE A 94 3.76 13.86 18.61
CA ILE A 94 3.75 15.07 19.43
C ILE A 94 3.41 16.28 18.57
N THR A 95 2.40 17.03 18.99
CA THR A 95 1.92 18.20 18.27
C THR A 95 1.94 19.48 19.12
N ASN A 96 2.15 20.61 18.45
CA ASN A 96 1.93 21.94 19.01
C ASN A 96 0.54 22.52 18.66
N ASP A 97 -0.35 21.72 18.08
CA ASP A 97 -1.70 22.11 17.62
C ASP A 97 -1.66 23.34 16.71
N TRP A 98 -0.63 23.45 15.88
CA TRP A 98 -0.37 24.63 15.03
C TRP A 98 -0.09 25.95 15.78
N VAL A 99 0.00 25.92 17.12
CA VAL A 99 0.30 27.08 17.97
C VAL A 99 1.81 27.32 17.99
N GLN A 100 2.26 28.32 17.24
CA GLN A 100 3.69 28.63 17.07
C GLN A 100 4.43 28.84 18.40
N THR A 101 3.83 29.54 19.37
CA THR A 101 4.47 29.82 20.66
C THR A 101 4.72 28.55 21.48
N LYS A 102 3.83 27.55 21.41
CA LYS A 102 4.06 26.23 22.03
C LYS A 102 5.26 25.52 21.40
N GLY A 103 5.35 25.53 20.07
CA GLY A 103 6.46 24.91 19.33
C GLY A 103 7.81 25.57 19.64
N ILE A 104 7.85 26.91 19.70
CA ILE A 104 9.05 27.65 20.12
C ILE A 104 9.43 27.31 21.56
N ALA A 105 8.45 27.29 22.48
CA ALA A 105 8.69 26.95 23.87
C ALA A 105 9.23 25.50 24.02
N ALA A 106 8.71 24.57 23.23
CA ALA A 106 9.16 23.17 23.21
C ALA A 106 10.63 23.06 22.77
N LEU A 107 11.01 23.76 21.69
CA LEU A 107 12.41 23.78 21.24
C LEU A 107 13.34 24.47 22.24
N ASN A 108 12.89 25.54 22.90
CA ASN A 108 13.65 26.20 23.98
C ASN A 108 13.81 25.30 25.23
N ASN A 109 12.97 24.27 25.38
CA ASN A 109 12.97 23.33 26.49
C ASN A 109 13.39 21.91 26.05
N MET A 110 14.20 21.80 24.97
CA MET A 110 14.48 20.52 24.30
C MET A 110 15.09 19.46 25.22
N ASP A 111 15.97 19.80 26.16
CA ASP A 111 16.58 18.83 27.07
C ASP A 111 15.51 18.12 27.91
N LYS A 112 14.65 18.89 28.58
CA LYS A 112 13.56 18.34 29.40
C LYS A 112 12.55 17.58 28.53
N LEU A 113 12.15 18.16 27.41
CA LEU A 113 11.13 17.55 26.54
C LEU A 113 11.61 16.21 25.97
N THR A 114 12.87 16.11 25.56
CA THR A 114 13.43 14.84 25.05
C THR A 114 13.59 13.78 26.14
N ASP A 115 13.92 14.18 27.38
CA ASP A 115 13.90 13.27 28.54
C ASP A 115 12.49 12.75 28.84
N ASP A 116 11.49 13.63 28.87
CA ASP A 116 10.10 13.27 29.13
C ASP A 116 9.55 12.34 28.03
N LEU A 117 9.84 12.62 26.75
CA LEU A 117 9.46 11.76 25.62
C LEU A 117 10.09 10.38 25.71
N ALA A 118 11.38 10.29 26.02
CA ALA A 118 12.05 9.00 26.20
C ALA A 118 11.47 8.20 27.37
N ALA A 119 11.14 8.88 28.48
CA ALA A 119 10.47 8.28 29.61
C ALA A 119 9.07 7.74 29.24
N ALA A 120 8.29 8.50 28.47
CA ALA A 120 6.97 8.07 28.00
C ALA A 120 7.08 6.86 27.05
N VAL A 121 8.01 6.87 26.10
CA VAL A 121 8.26 5.74 25.19
C VAL A 121 8.57 4.46 25.96
N ALA A 122 9.41 4.56 27.00
CA ALA A 122 9.73 3.42 27.85
C ALA A 122 8.54 2.98 28.71
N ALA A 123 7.81 3.92 29.32
CA ALA A 123 6.71 3.62 30.24
C ALA A 123 5.53 2.92 29.56
N TYR A 124 5.23 3.30 28.32
CA TYR A 124 4.08 2.79 27.57
C TYR A 124 4.46 1.75 26.50
N ASN A 125 5.70 1.27 26.51
CA ASN A 125 6.24 0.31 25.52
C ASN A 125 6.00 0.77 24.06
N LEU A 126 6.18 2.07 23.78
CA LEU A 126 5.97 2.61 22.44
C LEU A 126 7.17 2.31 21.55
N ASP A 127 6.96 2.29 20.24
CA ASP A 127 8.03 2.02 19.27
C ASP A 127 8.82 3.26 18.90
N GLY A 128 8.36 4.45 19.27
CA GLY A 128 9.05 5.69 18.97
C GLY A 128 8.22 6.94 19.15
N VAL A 129 8.63 8.01 18.47
CA VAL A 129 7.93 9.31 18.44
C VAL A 129 7.85 9.82 17.01
N ASN A 130 6.68 10.28 16.60
CA ASN A 130 6.48 11.07 15.39
C ASN A 130 6.41 12.56 15.76
N ILE A 131 7.28 13.39 15.21
CA ILE A 131 7.38 14.80 15.60
C ILE A 131 6.58 15.65 14.61
N ASP A 132 5.51 16.26 15.11
CA ASP A 132 4.58 17.11 14.36
C ASP A 132 4.54 18.52 14.98
N ILE A 133 5.72 19.14 15.11
CA ILE A 133 5.83 20.55 15.51
C ILE A 133 5.80 21.40 14.24
N GLU A 134 4.71 22.13 14.09
CA GLU A 134 4.37 22.90 12.90
C GLU A 134 4.35 24.42 13.15
N ASN A 135 4.12 25.19 12.08
CA ASN A 135 3.97 26.65 12.11
C ASN A 135 5.18 27.39 12.72
N LEU A 136 6.37 26.79 12.65
CA LEU A 136 7.64 27.43 12.95
C LEU A 136 8.13 28.25 11.74
N THR A 137 9.25 28.94 11.90
CA THR A 137 9.92 29.65 10.79
C THR A 137 11.36 29.21 10.67
N GLU A 138 12.08 29.75 9.69
CA GLU A 138 13.51 29.50 9.55
C GLU A 138 14.34 29.87 10.78
N ALA A 139 13.80 30.73 11.68
CA ALA A 139 14.47 31.12 12.92
C ALA A 139 14.71 29.93 13.86
N GLN A 140 13.81 28.93 13.85
CA GLN A 140 13.91 27.73 14.69
C GLN A 140 14.55 26.54 13.97
N ARG A 141 14.97 26.68 12.70
CA ARG A 141 15.45 25.57 11.88
C ARG A 141 16.58 24.77 12.53
N ALA A 142 17.58 25.48 13.07
CA ALA A 142 18.73 24.85 13.72
C ALA A 142 18.33 24.17 15.03
N ASP A 143 17.48 24.81 15.82
CA ASP A 143 17.00 24.27 17.11
C ASP A 143 16.15 23.03 16.90
N TYR A 144 15.38 22.96 15.80
CA TYR A 144 14.61 21.78 15.45
C TYR A 144 15.53 20.58 15.15
N VAL A 145 16.60 20.77 14.36
CA VAL A 145 17.60 19.72 14.14
C VAL A 145 18.29 19.31 15.44
N ALA A 146 18.59 20.26 16.32
CA ALA A 146 19.18 19.98 17.63
C ALA A 146 18.25 19.15 18.52
N PHE A 147 16.95 19.47 18.56
CA PHE A 147 15.93 18.70 19.27
C PHE A 147 15.87 17.24 18.80
N VAL A 148 15.82 17.01 17.48
CA VAL A 148 15.77 15.64 16.93
C VAL A 148 17.05 14.86 17.23
N ARG A 149 18.22 15.51 17.15
CA ARG A 149 19.50 14.89 17.52
C ARG A 149 19.48 14.45 18.99
N LEU A 150 19.08 15.32 19.90
CA LEU A 150 18.98 15.00 21.33
C LEU A 150 18.00 13.86 21.57
N LEU A 151 16.82 13.89 20.94
CA LEU A 151 15.85 12.81 21.08
C LEU A 151 16.42 11.46 20.60
N ARG A 152 17.17 11.45 19.48
CA ARG A 152 17.84 10.24 19.00
C ARG A 152 18.87 9.71 20.01
N GLU A 153 19.64 10.58 20.65
CA GLU A 153 20.60 10.18 21.69
C GLU A 153 19.89 9.53 22.89
N LYS A 154 18.69 9.99 23.25
CA LYS A 154 17.90 9.45 24.37
C LYS A 154 17.18 8.15 24.02
N LEU A 155 16.60 8.05 22.83
CA LEU A 155 15.81 6.89 22.39
C LEU A 155 16.67 5.72 21.85
N GLY A 156 17.90 6.01 21.41
CA GLY A 156 18.77 5.02 20.77
C GLY A 156 18.32 4.64 19.35
N PRO A 157 19.03 3.70 18.69
CA PRO A 157 18.80 3.36 17.27
C PRO A 157 17.62 2.40 17.04
N GLN A 158 17.10 1.74 18.09
CA GLN A 158 16.03 0.75 17.95
C GLN A 158 14.62 1.37 17.91
N LYS A 159 14.46 2.58 18.43
CA LYS A 159 13.17 3.28 18.45
C LYS A 159 13.02 4.16 17.20
N ARG A 160 11.80 4.27 16.69
CA ARG A 160 11.44 5.10 15.55
C ARG A 160 11.49 6.57 15.93
N ILE A 161 12.06 7.39 15.06
CA ILE A 161 11.81 8.83 15.01
C ILE A 161 11.29 9.16 13.62
N ALA A 162 10.04 9.58 13.54
CA ALA A 162 9.44 10.13 12.34
C ALA A 162 9.28 11.65 12.51
N ILE A 163 9.23 12.39 11.40
CA ILE A 163 9.05 13.84 11.46
C ILE A 163 8.09 14.26 10.36
N ALA A 164 6.98 14.89 10.72
CA ALA A 164 6.10 15.58 9.78
C ALA A 164 6.81 16.84 9.27
N VAL A 165 6.97 16.94 7.95
CA VAL A 165 7.59 18.09 7.28
C VAL A 165 6.64 18.69 6.28
N ALA A 166 6.53 20.03 6.30
CA ALA A 166 5.70 20.76 5.34
C ALA A 166 6.20 20.54 3.92
N ALA A 167 5.27 20.39 2.96
CA ALA A 167 5.59 20.46 1.54
C ALA A 167 6.39 21.71 1.19
N ASN A 168 7.35 21.56 0.28
CA ASN A 168 8.18 22.67 -0.20
C ASN A 168 8.43 22.59 -1.72
N PRO A 169 7.37 22.62 -2.55
CA PRO A 169 7.49 22.44 -4.00
C PRO A 169 8.37 23.50 -4.68
N TRP A 170 8.62 24.63 -3.99
CA TRP A 170 9.34 25.79 -4.50
C TRP A 170 10.69 26.04 -3.84
N GLY A 171 11.13 25.15 -2.94
CA GLY A 171 12.40 25.31 -2.23
C GLY A 171 12.50 26.61 -1.41
N SER A 172 11.39 27.05 -0.82
CA SER A 172 11.39 28.19 0.09
C SER A 172 12.34 27.91 1.26
N THR A 173 13.19 28.88 1.56
CA THR A 173 14.09 28.87 2.73
C THR A 173 13.56 29.76 3.85
N LYS A 174 12.30 30.18 3.75
CA LYS A 174 11.65 31.17 4.63
C LYS A 174 10.23 30.73 5.01
N GLY A 175 9.76 31.22 6.16
CA GLY A 175 8.44 30.91 6.68
C GLY A 175 8.29 29.43 7.06
N PHE A 176 7.07 28.91 6.98
CA PHE A 176 6.71 27.58 7.45
C PHE A 176 7.56 26.46 6.83
N SER A 177 7.56 26.33 5.49
CA SER A 177 8.41 25.33 4.81
C SER A 177 9.91 25.56 5.06
N GLY A 178 10.30 26.82 5.31
CA GLY A 178 11.66 27.18 5.68
C GLY A 178 12.08 26.71 7.08
N SER A 179 11.17 26.29 7.95
CA SER A 179 11.53 25.80 9.28
C SER A 179 12.23 24.43 9.26
N TYR A 180 12.10 23.67 8.17
CA TYR A 180 12.59 22.30 8.07
C TYR A 180 13.92 22.21 7.32
N ASP A 181 14.99 21.82 8.00
CA ASP A 181 16.23 21.35 7.35
C ASP A 181 16.10 19.86 7.05
N TYR A 182 15.57 19.51 5.87
CA TYR A 182 15.32 18.11 5.51
C TYR A 182 16.56 17.23 5.65
N ALA A 183 17.71 17.71 5.17
CA ALA A 183 18.97 16.97 5.22
C ALA A 183 19.51 16.85 6.65
N GLY A 184 19.37 17.90 7.47
CA GLY A 184 19.74 17.91 8.88
C GLY A 184 18.89 16.97 9.73
N LEU A 185 17.55 17.04 9.57
CA LEU A 185 16.58 16.19 10.26
C LEU A 185 16.75 14.71 9.89
N ALA A 186 16.95 14.42 8.60
CA ALA A 186 17.14 13.07 8.08
C ALA A 186 18.41 12.38 8.59
N LYS A 187 19.34 13.06 9.26
CA LYS A 187 20.48 12.41 9.93
C LYS A 187 20.05 11.65 11.18
N TYR A 188 18.98 12.08 11.83
CA TYR A 188 18.59 11.62 13.16
C TYR A 188 17.22 10.93 13.19
N CYS A 189 16.40 11.11 12.14
CA CYS A 189 15.15 10.38 11.97
C CYS A 189 15.29 9.13 11.08
N ASP A 190 14.33 8.24 11.21
CA ASP A 190 14.14 7.08 10.35
C ASP A 190 13.51 7.47 9.01
N TYR A 191 12.54 8.38 9.04
CA TYR A 191 11.93 8.94 7.85
C TYR A 191 11.33 10.33 8.08
N LEU A 192 11.19 11.08 7.00
CA LEU A 192 10.38 12.29 6.91
C LEU A 192 9.02 11.93 6.32
N PHE A 193 7.96 12.30 7.04
CA PHE A 193 6.59 12.25 6.56
C PHE A 193 6.30 13.57 5.83
N LEU A 194 6.27 13.52 4.50
CA LEU A 194 6.04 14.70 3.67
C LEU A 194 4.55 15.02 3.61
N MET A 195 4.14 16.12 4.25
CA MET A 195 2.76 16.61 4.23
C MET A 195 2.46 17.30 2.89
N ALA A 196 2.37 16.49 1.83
CA ALA A 196 2.13 16.92 0.45
C ALA A 196 0.66 17.26 0.16
N TYR A 197 -0.02 17.85 1.13
CA TYR A 197 -1.42 18.26 1.08
C TYR A 197 -1.59 19.66 1.68
N ASP A 198 -2.83 20.14 1.71
CA ASP A 198 -3.18 21.53 2.05
C ASP A 198 -2.56 22.59 1.11
N GLU A 199 -2.45 22.26 -0.18
CA GLU A 199 -2.18 23.25 -1.24
C GLU A 199 -3.23 24.38 -1.23
N SER A 200 -4.49 24.01 -0.99
CA SER A 200 -5.58 24.91 -0.60
C SER A 200 -6.00 24.60 0.84
N TYR A 201 -6.35 25.63 1.62
CA TYR A 201 -6.55 25.54 3.06
C TYR A 201 -7.72 26.43 3.54
N ASP A 202 -8.04 26.40 4.84
CA ASP A 202 -9.12 27.23 5.40
C ASP A 202 -8.77 28.73 5.29
N GLY A 203 -9.64 29.49 4.64
CA GLY A 203 -9.43 30.89 4.29
C GLY A 203 -8.76 31.12 2.92
N SER A 204 -8.29 30.08 2.23
CA SER A 204 -7.77 30.21 0.86
C SER A 204 -8.92 30.30 -0.17
N PRO A 205 -8.64 30.76 -1.40
CA PRO A 205 -9.52 30.48 -2.53
C PRO A 205 -9.75 28.97 -2.71
N ALA A 206 -10.89 28.59 -3.29
CA ALA A 206 -11.22 27.19 -3.53
C ALA A 206 -10.26 26.57 -4.56
N GLY A 207 -9.66 25.43 -4.21
CA GLY A 207 -8.73 24.70 -5.07
C GLY A 207 -8.41 23.31 -4.53
N PRO A 208 -7.60 22.53 -5.27
CA PRO A 208 -7.15 21.21 -4.87
C PRO A 208 -6.52 21.19 -3.48
N VAL A 209 -6.79 20.14 -2.70
CA VAL A 209 -6.08 19.88 -1.43
C VAL A 209 -4.65 19.40 -1.72
N ALA A 210 -4.48 18.58 -2.75
CA ALA A 210 -3.18 18.06 -3.17
C ALA A 210 -3.19 17.84 -4.69
N SER A 211 -2.94 18.88 -5.50
CA SER A 211 -2.82 18.64 -6.95
C SER A 211 -1.61 17.73 -7.23
N LEU A 212 -1.74 16.81 -8.18
CA LEU A 212 -0.66 15.87 -8.52
C LEU A 212 0.66 16.58 -8.83
N SER A 213 0.57 17.74 -9.49
CA SER A 213 1.75 18.58 -9.78
C SER A 213 2.39 19.19 -8.53
N PHE A 214 1.60 19.59 -7.53
CA PHE A 214 2.08 20.07 -6.24
C PHE A 214 2.75 18.94 -5.46
N VAL A 215 2.10 17.78 -5.41
CA VAL A 215 2.62 16.58 -4.74
C VAL A 215 3.96 16.16 -5.35
N GLU A 216 4.01 15.98 -6.67
CA GLU A 216 5.21 15.51 -7.37
C GLU A 216 6.38 16.50 -7.27
N ARG A 217 6.11 17.81 -7.32
CA ARG A 217 7.16 18.83 -7.09
C ARG A 217 7.70 18.77 -5.67
N SER A 218 6.83 18.57 -4.69
CA SER A 218 7.22 18.44 -3.28
C SER A 218 8.07 17.19 -3.06
N VAL A 219 7.70 16.06 -3.66
CA VAL A 219 8.51 14.82 -3.65
C VAL A 219 9.87 15.06 -4.30
N THR A 220 9.90 15.68 -5.47
CA THR A 220 11.15 15.96 -6.20
C THR A 220 12.08 16.88 -5.42
N TYR A 221 11.54 17.92 -4.77
CA TYR A 221 12.31 18.78 -3.88
C TYR A 221 12.87 17.98 -2.70
N ALA A 222 12.04 17.19 -2.02
CA ALA A 222 12.48 16.37 -0.89
C ALA A 222 13.62 15.42 -1.28
N LEU A 223 13.51 14.74 -2.42
CA LEU A 223 14.54 13.83 -2.95
C LEU A 223 15.84 14.52 -3.34
N SER A 224 15.82 15.84 -3.58
CA SER A 224 17.05 16.61 -3.75
C SER A 224 17.83 16.79 -2.44
N GLN A 225 17.19 16.57 -1.29
CA GLN A 225 17.74 16.78 0.05
C GLN A 225 17.96 15.48 0.83
N VAL A 226 17.13 14.45 0.59
CA VAL A 226 17.14 13.18 1.34
C VAL A 226 17.03 11.97 0.43
N SER A 227 17.53 10.83 0.90
CA SER A 227 17.38 9.55 0.18
C SER A 227 15.92 9.11 0.13
N LYS A 228 15.51 8.51 -0.99
CA LYS A 228 14.17 7.92 -1.20
C LYS A 228 13.71 6.98 -0.07
N ASP A 229 14.65 6.23 0.53
CA ASP A 229 14.37 5.26 1.62
C ASP A 229 14.04 5.94 2.96
N LYS A 230 14.14 7.28 3.03
CA LYS A 230 13.74 8.10 4.18
C LYS A 230 12.53 8.98 3.91
N LEU A 231 11.86 8.83 2.76
CA LEU A 231 10.73 9.68 2.40
C LEU A 231 9.43 8.89 2.38
N VAL A 232 8.47 9.30 3.21
CA VAL A 232 7.11 8.77 3.25
C VAL A 232 6.17 9.84 2.71
N LEU A 233 5.40 9.52 1.68
CA LEU A 233 4.45 10.46 1.07
C LEU A 233 3.14 10.51 1.87
N GLY A 234 2.80 11.66 2.41
CA GLY A 234 1.52 11.91 3.08
C GLY A 234 0.37 12.09 2.09
N LEU A 235 -0.73 11.38 2.32
CA LEU A 235 -1.95 11.37 1.52
C LEU A 235 -3.12 11.98 2.32
N PRO A 236 -3.92 12.88 1.73
CA PRO A 236 -5.09 13.44 2.40
C PRO A 236 -6.30 12.51 2.27
N PHE A 237 -6.78 11.97 3.39
CA PHE A 237 -8.04 11.24 3.47
C PHE A 237 -9.25 12.18 3.67
N TYR A 238 -9.11 13.42 3.24
CA TYR A 238 -10.10 14.48 3.39
C TYR A 238 -10.12 15.40 2.17
N GLY A 239 -11.18 16.20 2.10
CA GLY A 239 -11.33 17.33 1.20
C GLY A 239 -11.52 18.63 1.95
N ARG A 240 -11.71 19.70 1.18
CA ARG A 240 -12.10 21.02 1.70
C ARG A 240 -13.32 21.55 0.97
N ILE A 241 -14.19 22.25 1.69
CA ILE A 241 -15.48 22.73 1.20
C ILE A 241 -15.60 24.26 1.29
N TRP A 242 -16.09 24.88 0.22
CA TRP A 242 -16.35 26.33 0.11
C TRP A 242 -17.78 26.61 -0.33
N SER A 243 -18.40 27.64 0.24
CA SER A 243 -19.63 28.23 -0.29
C SER A 243 -19.35 28.98 -1.60
N THR A 244 -20.16 28.74 -2.64
CA THR A 244 -20.00 29.44 -3.94
C THR A 244 -20.53 30.87 -3.91
N SER A 245 -21.32 31.25 -2.91
CA SER A 245 -21.89 32.59 -2.75
C SER A 245 -21.22 33.42 -1.65
N GLY A 246 -20.07 32.97 -1.15
CA GLY A 246 -19.44 33.54 0.04
C GLY A 246 -20.12 33.10 1.34
N GLY A 247 -19.59 33.55 2.49
CA GLY A 247 -20.04 33.14 3.83
C GLY A 247 -18.91 32.55 4.67
N SER A 248 -19.27 31.89 5.77
CA SER A 248 -18.33 31.32 6.76
C SER A 248 -17.73 29.96 6.39
N ILE A 249 -18.20 29.35 5.29
CA ILE A 249 -17.67 28.10 4.75
C ILE A 249 -16.64 28.45 3.68
N GLN A 250 -15.36 28.50 4.06
CA GLN A 250 -14.26 28.98 3.22
C GLN A 250 -13.06 28.01 3.24
N GLY A 251 -13.28 26.73 2.94
CA GLY A 251 -12.21 25.73 2.92
C GLY A 251 -12.12 24.92 4.20
N CYS A 252 -13.24 24.77 4.90
CA CYS A 252 -13.33 23.88 6.07
C CYS A 252 -13.00 22.45 5.65
N GLY A 253 -12.28 21.72 6.49
CA GLY A 253 -12.02 20.30 6.27
C GLY A 253 -13.32 19.49 6.22
N VAL A 254 -13.32 18.39 5.46
CA VAL A 254 -14.42 17.43 5.39
C VAL A 254 -13.83 16.06 5.07
N SER A 255 -14.11 15.02 5.86
CA SER A 255 -13.57 13.68 5.59
C SER A 255 -14.02 13.17 4.23
N SER A 256 -13.21 12.36 3.55
CA SER A 256 -13.58 11.78 2.24
C SER A 256 -14.88 10.97 2.34
N GLU A 257 -15.10 10.24 3.42
CA GLU A 257 -16.39 9.56 3.68
C GLU A 257 -17.58 10.54 3.72
N THR A 258 -17.41 11.69 4.40
CA THR A 258 -18.44 12.71 4.46
C THR A 258 -18.65 13.37 3.10
N VAL A 259 -17.60 13.55 2.30
CA VAL A 259 -17.73 14.05 0.92
C VAL A 259 -18.61 13.13 0.09
N GLU A 260 -18.39 11.81 0.13
CA GLU A 260 -19.23 10.83 -0.59
C GLU A 260 -20.69 10.89 -0.12
N SER A 261 -20.90 10.98 1.19
CA SER A 261 -22.23 11.15 1.77
C SER A 261 -22.92 12.44 1.32
N LEU A 262 -22.18 13.55 1.23
CA LEU A 262 -22.72 14.82 0.75
C LEU A 262 -23.09 14.74 -0.74
N ILE A 263 -22.24 14.11 -1.56
CA ILE A 263 -22.48 13.93 -2.99
C ILE A 263 -23.77 13.15 -3.20
N ALA A 264 -23.93 12.03 -2.51
CA ALA A 264 -25.10 11.16 -2.64
C ALA A 264 -26.41 11.86 -2.22
N ASN A 265 -26.37 12.67 -1.15
CA ASN A 265 -27.58 13.20 -0.53
C ASN A 265 -27.97 14.62 -1.00
N TYR A 266 -27.04 15.39 -1.58
CA TYR A 266 -27.26 16.81 -1.87
C TYR A 266 -27.08 17.18 -3.35
N ARG A 267 -27.58 16.32 -4.25
CA ARG A 267 -27.50 16.51 -5.72
C ARG A 267 -26.06 16.79 -6.17
N GLY A 268 -25.14 15.98 -5.65
CA GLY A 268 -23.73 16.10 -5.98
C GLY A 268 -23.46 15.84 -7.44
N ASN A 269 -22.59 16.66 -8.03
CA ASN A 269 -22.01 16.43 -9.33
C ASN A 269 -20.48 16.42 -9.20
N VAL A 270 -19.85 15.31 -9.57
CA VAL A 270 -18.40 15.12 -9.47
C VAL A 270 -17.77 15.27 -10.84
N THR A 271 -16.67 16.02 -10.90
CA THR A 271 -15.81 16.14 -12.08
C THR A 271 -14.38 15.84 -11.68
N TYR A 272 -13.66 15.11 -12.53
CA TYR A 272 -12.22 14.92 -12.37
C TYR A 272 -11.49 16.01 -13.17
N ASP A 273 -10.75 16.87 -12.48
CA ASP A 273 -10.00 17.94 -13.11
C ASP A 273 -8.66 17.40 -13.59
N ALA A 274 -8.54 17.18 -14.91
CA ALA A 274 -7.35 16.59 -15.51
C ALA A 274 -6.09 17.45 -15.34
N ALA A 275 -6.23 18.77 -15.15
CA ALA A 275 -5.09 19.67 -14.98
C ALA A 275 -4.43 19.52 -13.61
N SER A 276 -5.22 19.45 -12.54
CA SER A 276 -4.74 19.20 -11.18
C SER A 276 -4.57 17.70 -10.87
N GLY A 277 -5.26 16.82 -11.58
CA GLY A 277 -5.32 15.39 -11.24
C GLY A 277 -6.12 15.12 -9.98
N THR A 278 -7.15 15.93 -9.69
CA THR A 278 -7.95 15.81 -8.46
C THR A 278 -9.45 15.90 -8.73
N ALA A 279 -10.25 15.42 -7.78
CA ALA A 279 -11.70 15.49 -7.89
C ALA A 279 -12.25 16.80 -7.33
N LYS A 280 -13.26 17.31 -8.04
CA LYS A 280 -14.07 18.45 -7.65
C LYS A 280 -15.53 18.02 -7.63
N ALA A 281 -16.17 18.13 -6.48
CA ALA A 281 -17.61 17.97 -6.36
C ALA A 281 -18.31 19.32 -6.22
N VAL A 282 -19.51 19.42 -6.75
CA VAL A 282 -20.45 20.51 -6.47
C VAL A 282 -21.70 19.90 -5.86
N ILE A 283 -22.10 20.37 -4.69
CA ILE A 283 -23.36 19.98 -4.04
C ILE A 283 -24.28 21.19 -3.93
N THR A 284 -25.58 20.94 -3.88
CA THR A 284 -26.59 21.97 -3.63
C THR A 284 -27.48 21.56 -2.47
N VAL A 285 -27.46 22.31 -1.38
CA VAL A 285 -28.38 22.17 -0.25
C VAL A 285 -29.58 23.09 -0.51
N LYS A 286 -30.78 22.53 -0.62
CA LYS A 286 -32.03 23.29 -0.79
C LYS A 286 -32.58 23.76 0.56
N SER A 287 -33.45 24.76 0.52
CA SER A 287 -34.12 25.28 1.73
C SER A 287 -34.89 24.20 2.50
N ALA A 288 -35.51 23.25 1.80
CA ALA A 288 -36.31 22.16 2.39
C ALA A 288 -35.49 20.99 2.95
N ASP A 289 -34.20 20.86 2.62
CA ASP A 289 -33.41 19.71 3.07
C ASP A 289 -33.05 19.81 4.56
N THR A 290 -32.82 18.66 5.19
CA THR A 290 -32.06 18.61 6.44
C THR A 290 -30.66 19.18 6.20
N LYS A 291 -30.25 20.16 7.01
CA LYS A 291 -28.99 20.88 6.81
C LYS A 291 -27.83 20.02 7.32
N PRO A 292 -26.85 19.69 6.46
CA PRO A 292 -25.70 18.92 6.91
C PRO A 292 -24.83 19.76 7.85
N VAL A 293 -24.11 19.09 8.74
CA VAL A 293 -23.17 19.71 9.68
C VAL A 293 -21.79 19.18 9.39
N ILE A 294 -20.83 20.07 9.17
CA ILE A 294 -19.43 19.73 8.88
C ILE A 294 -18.56 20.44 9.91
N TYR A 295 -17.80 19.68 10.70
CA TYR A 295 -16.96 20.21 11.80
C TYR A 295 -17.70 21.22 12.70
N GLY A 296 -18.91 20.86 13.13
CA GLY A 296 -19.77 21.71 13.98
C GLY A 296 -20.39 22.91 13.27
N LYS A 297 -20.14 23.12 11.96
CA LYS A 297 -20.75 24.19 11.16
C LYS A 297 -21.91 23.66 10.33
N THR A 298 -23.10 24.21 10.53
CA THR A 298 -24.27 23.92 9.70
C THR A 298 -24.11 24.55 8.31
N LEU A 299 -24.33 23.76 7.27
CA LEU A 299 -24.36 24.24 5.89
C LEU A 299 -25.78 24.77 5.57
N PRO A 300 -25.97 26.09 5.42
CA PRO A 300 -27.25 26.64 4.99
C PRO A 300 -27.62 26.21 3.56
N ALA A 301 -28.83 26.55 3.14
CA ALA A 301 -29.21 26.38 1.74
C ALA A 301 -28.28 27.20 0.83
N GLY A 302 -27.79 26.58 -0.23
CA GLY A 302 -26.77 27.15 -1.10
C GLY A 302 -26.06 26.08 -1.92
N SER A 303 -25.11 26.53 -2.73
CA SER A 303 -24.21 25.66 -3.48
C SER A 303 -22.82 25.70 -2.88
N TYR A 304 -22.17 24.54 -2.87
CA TYR A 304 -20.84 24.37 -2.31
C TYR A 304 -19.94 23.63 -3.30
N VAL A 305 -18.69 24.03 -3.34
CA VAL A 305 -17.62 23.33 -4.07
C VAL A 305 -16.75 22.60 -3.07
N ILE A 306 -16.43 21.34 -3.38
CA ILE A 306 -15.56 20.49 -2.60
C ILE A 306 -14.41 20.03 -3.48
N TRP A 307 -13.18 20.21 -3.02
CA TRP A 307 -12.01 19.59 -3.63
C TRP A 307 -11.48 18.51 -2.69
N TYR A 308 -11.24 17.32 -3.21
CA TYR A 308 -10.85 16.15 -2.42
C TYR A 308 -10.07 15.14 -3.27
N ALA A 309 -9.32 14.27 -2.60
CA ALA A 309 -8.66 13.14 -3.24
C ALA A 309 -9.63 11.95 -3.30
N ASN A 310 -10.34 11.80 -4.43
CA ASN A 310 -11.11 10.58 -4.70
C ASN A 310 -10.17 9.42 -5.05
N GLU A 311 -10.73 8.23 -5.28
CA GLU A 311 -9.95 7.04 -5.62
C GLU A 311 -8.95 7.26 -6.78
N ALA A 312 -9.36 7.94 -7.85
CA ALA A 312 -8.48 8.19 -9.00
C ALA A 312 -7.28 9.08 -8.63
N ALA A 313 -7.50 10.12 -7.81
CA ALA A 313 -6.45 11.00 -7.32
C ALA A 313 -5.50 10.26 -6.36
N LEU A 314 -6.04 9.51 -5.37
CA LEU A 314 -5.23 8.73 -4.44
C LEU A 314 -4.39 7.66 -5.15
N LYS A 315 -4.95 6.98 -6.15
CA LYS A 315 -4.21 6.02 -6.99
C LYS A 315 -3.07 6.70 -7.77
N ALA A 316 -3.27 7.93 -8.23
CA ALA A 316 -2.23 8.69 -8.92
C ALA A 316 -1.11 9.14 -7.96
N GLU A 317 -1.46 9.54 -6.73
CA GLU A 317 -0.49 9.87 -5.68
C GLU A 317 0.30 8.64 -5.22
N LEU A 318 -0.37 7.49 -4.99
CA LEU A 318 0.28 6.22 -4.67
C LEU A 318 1.25 5.77 -5.78
N ALA A 319 0.93 6.03 -7.05
CA ALA A 319 1.84 5.75 -8.16
C ALA A 319 3.13 6.58 -8.11
N LEU A 320 3.16 7.72 -7.41
CA LEU A 320 4.40 8.47 -7.18
C LEU A 320 5.35 7.73 -6.24
N VAL A 321 4.83 6.95 -5.28
CA VAL A 321 5.66 6.13 -4.37
C VAL A 321 6.50 5.15 -5.16
N THR A 322 5.89 4.43 -6.11
CA THR A 322 6.62 3.48 -6.96
C THR A 322 7.46 4.15 -8.03
N LYS A 323 6.96 5.24 -8.64
CA LYS A 323 7.70 6.02 -9.65
C LYS A 323 9.05 6.53 -9.12
N TYR A 324 9.08 7.01 -7.88
CA TYR A 324 10.27 7.56 -7.24
C TYR A 324 10.94 6.58 -6.28
N ASP A 325 10.41 5.36 -6.18
CA ASP A 325 10.86 4.30 -5.27
C ASP A 325 11.03 4.79 -3.82
N LEU A 326 10.04 5.56 -3.36
CA LEU A 326 10.01 6.10 -1.99
C LEU A 326 9.91 4.97 -0.96
N LYS A 327 10.22 5.28 0.31
CA LYS A 327 10.05 4.34 1.43
C LYS A 327 8.64 3.78 1.49
N GLY A 328 7.65 4.64 1.27
CA GLY A 328 6.25 4.29 1.44
C GLY A 328 5.32 5.50 1.39
N SER A 329 4.11 5.31 1.89
CA SER A 329 3.11 6.37 2.08
C SER A 329 2.58 6.38 3.50
N GLY A 330 1.88 7.45 3.85
CA GLY A 330 0.96 7.39 4.96
C GLY A 330 -0.14 8.42 4.83
N SER A 331 -1.08 8.47 5.77
CA SER A 331 -2.28 9.29 5.59
C SER A 331 -2.64 10.15 6.80
N TRP A 332 -3.18 11.32 6.49
CA TRP A 332 -3.95 12.13 7.42
C TRP A 332 -5.44 12.07 7.04
N SER A 333 -6.32 11.45 7.82
CA SER A 333 -5.98 10.50 8.90
C SER A 333 -6.95 9.33 8.89
N LEU A 334 -6.58 8.24 9.57
CA LEU A 334 -7.35 7.01 9.64
C LEU A 334 -8.79 7.27 10.12
N GLY A 335 -9.76 6.65 9.44
CA GLY A 335 -11.19 6.84 9.69
C GLY A 335 -11.81 8.01 8.94
N GLN A 336 -11.05 8.73 8.09
CA GLN A 336 -11.62 9.77 7.22
C GLN A 336 -11.80 9.31 5.77
N GLU A 337 -11.09 8.27 5.36
CA GLU A 337 -11.06 7.74 4.00
C GLU A 337 -12.43 7.28 3.51
N ALA A 338 -12.59 7.20 2.18
CA ALA A 338 -13.74 6.51 1.61
C ALA A 338 -13.65 5.00 1.89
N ALA A 339 -14.79 4.33 2.07
CA ALA A 339 -14.86 2.92 2.48
C ALA A 339 -14.00 1.97 1.62
N ALA A 340 -13.95 2.18 0.30
CA ALA A 340 -13.22 1.32 -0.63
C ALA A 340 -11.70 1.60 -0.68
N THR A 341 -11.18 2.53 0.13
CA THR A 341 -9.77 2.96 0.05
C THR A 341 -8.81 1.80 0.28
N TRP A 342 -9.08 0.98 1.30
CA TRP A 342 -8.23 -0.15 1.67
C TRP A 342 -8.31 -1.33 0.69
N ASP A 343 -9.35 -1.41 -0.14
CA ASP A 343 -9.49 -2.45 -1.17
C ASP A 343 -8.41 -2.38 -2.26
N TYR A 344 -7.82 -1.20 -2.47
CA TYR A 344 -6.80 -0.96 -3.48
C TYR A 344 -5.48 -0.42 -2.92
N TYR A 345 -5.47 0.12 -1.70
CA TYR A 345 -4.33 0.85 -1.16
C TYR A 345 -3.02 0.07 -1.27
N LYS A 346 -2.99 -1.14 -0.70
CA LYS A 346 -1.80 -1.99 -0.66
C LYS A 346 -1.35 -2.42 -2.07
N LEU A 347 -2.29 -2.70 -2.97
CA LEU A 347 -2.01 -3.04 -4.37
C LEU A 347 -1.33 -1.88 -5.11
N TRP A 348 -1.92 -0.68 -5.06
CA TRP A 348 -1.39 0.50 -5.77
C TRP A 348 -0.10 1.02 -5.17
N LEU A 349 0.01 0.99 -3.84
CA LEU A 349 1.23 1.37 -3.13
C LEU A 349 2.44 0.55 -3.61
N ASN A 350 2.21 -0.70 -3.99
CA ASN A 350 3.25 -1.63 -4.47
C ASN A 350 3.29 -1.79 -5.99
N GLY A 351 2.57 -0.94 -6.74
CA GLY A 351 2.61 -0.91 -8.20
C GLY A 351 1.80 -2.01 -8.90
N ALA A 352 1.08 -2.84 -8.14
CA ALA A 352 0.14 -3.81 -8.65
C ALA A 352 -1.19 -3.12 -9.00
N THR A 353 -1.23 -2.36 -10.10
CA THR A 353 -2.37 -1.50 -10.47
C THR A 353 -3.53 -2.25 -11.17
N PHE A 354 -3.85 -3.45 -10.68
CA PHE A 354 -4.85 -4.34 -11.26
C PHE A 354 -6.27 -3.96 -10.80
N ALA A 355 -7.03 -3.28 -11.66
CA ALA A 355 -8.39 -2.83 -11.36
C ALA A 355 -9.35 -3.98 -11.03
N ASP A 356 -9.16 -5.13 -11.67
CA ASP A 356 -9.97 -6.33 -11.46
C ASP A 356 -9.54 -7.18 -10.26
N ALA A 357 -8.51 -6.75 -9.51
CA ALA A 357 -8.08 -7.38 -8.26
C ALA A 357 -8.41 -6.54 -7.02
N GLN A 358 -9.02 -5.37 -7.16
CA GLN A 358 -9.42 -4.54 -6.01
C GLN A 358 -10.53 -5.23 -5.19
N GLY A 359 -10.35 -5.29 -3.86
CA GLY A 359 -11.36 -5.78 -2.93
C GLY A 359 -11.71 -7.26 -3.04
N MET A 360 -10.90 -8.05 -3.76
CA MET A 360 -11.15 -9.47 -3.92
C MET A 360 -10.46 -10.31 -2.84
N TRP A 361 -10.99 -11.51 -2.58
CA TRP A 361 -10.43 -12.44 -1.57
C TRP A 361 -8.95 -12.80 -1.79
N ALA A 362 -8.47 -12.77 -3.04
CA ALA A 362 -7.11 -13.13 -3.42
C ALA A 362 -6.17 -11.91 -3.54
N SER A 363 -6.58 -10.70 -3.14
CA SER A 363 -5.81 -9.47 -3.37
C SER A 363 -4.38 -9.55 -2.81
N ASP A 364 -4.22 -10.02 -1.57
CA ASP A 364 -2.90 -10.20 -0.94
C ASP A 364 -2.07 -11.27 -1.63
N ALA A 365 -2.68 -12.37 -2.05
CA ALA A 365 -1.98 -13.43 -2.77
C ALA A 365 -1.52 -12.96 -4.16
N ILE A 366 -2.37 -12.22 -4.87
CA ILE A 366 -2.04 -11.61 -6.16
C ILE A 366 -0.89 -10.61 -5.99
N LEU A 367 -0.95 -9.77 -4.96
CA LEU A 367 0.11 -8.82 -4.64
C LEU A 367 1.43 -9.55 -4.37
N THR A 368 1.41 -10.54 -3.49
CA THR A 368 2.60 -11.32 -3.12
C THR A 368 3.20 -12.02 -4.33
N ALA A 369 2.38 -12.68 -5.15
CA ALA A 369 2.84 -13.35 -6.37
C ALA A 369 3.37 -12.35 -7.43
N PHE A 370 2.81 -11.14 -7.49
CA PHE A 370 3.31 -10.07 -8.35
C PHE A 370 4.66 -9.53 -7.87
N MET A 371 4.77 -9.21 -6.58
CA MET A 371 5.98 -8.65 -5.99
C MET A 371 7.16 -9.59 -6.12
N ASN A 372 6.96 -10.88 -5.85
CA ASN A 372 8.00 -11.91 -6.03
C ASN A 372 8.29 -12.24 -7.51
N GLY A 373 7.61 -11.60 -8.46
CA GLY A 373 7.79 -11.81 -9.89
C GLY A 373 7.27 -13.16 -10.40
N TRP A 374 6.63 -13.97 -9.55
CA TRP A 374 6.10 -15.28 -9.92
C TRP A 374 4.97 -15.14 -10.94
N MET A 375 4.07 -14.19 -10.71
CA MET A 375 2.94 -13.89 -11.59
C MET A 375 3.00 -12.45 -12.08
N SER A 376 2.39 -12.20 -13.23
CA SER A 376 2.27 -10.86 -13.82
C SER A 376 0.84 -10.67 -14.32
N GLY A 377 0.41 -9.42 -14.46
CA GLY A 377 -0.88 -9.10 -15.07
C GLY A 377 -0.96 -9.54 -16.53
N VAL A 378 -2.20 -9.69 -17.04
CA VAL A 378 -2.45 -9.89 -18.48
C VAL A 378 -2.33 -8.57 -19.26
N SER A 379 -2.39 -7.45 -18.56
CA SER A 379 -2.05 -6.11 -19.02
C SER A 379 -1.43 -5.32 -17.85
N PRO A 380 -0.94 -4.08 -18.07
CA PRO A 380 -0.47 -3.24 -16.98
C PRO A 380 -1.51 -2.97 -15.89
N THR A 381 -2.80 -3.05 -16.20
CA THR A 381 -3.90 -2.67 -15.29
C THR A 381 -4.90 -3.78 -15.02
N ALA A 382 -4.64 -5.01 -15.47
CA ALA A 382 -5.54 -6.15 -15.27
C ALA A 382 -4.77 -7.43 -14.95
N PHE A 383 -5.22 -8.15 -13.93
CA PHE A 383 -4.70 -9.45 -13.54
C PHE A 383 -5.49 -10.61 -14.16
N ALA A 384 -6.76 -10.42 -14.49
CA ALA A 384 -7.73 -11.44 -14.90
C ALA A 384 -7.87 -12.60 -13.89
N PRO A 385 -8.24 -12.33 -12.63
CA PRO A 385 -8.21 -13.33 -11.55
C PRO A 385 -9.09 -14.55 -11.80
N ASN A 386 -10.26 -14.35 -12.41
CA ASN A 386 -11.23 -15.41 -12.67
C ASN A 386 -10.97 -16.15 -14.00
N ALA A 387 -10.00 -15.72 -14.79
CA ALA A 387 -9.66 -16.42 -16.02
C ALA A 387 -8.93 -17.74 -15.70
N PRO A 388 -9.19 -18.81 -16.47
CA PRO A 388 -8.43 -20.05 -16.33
C PRO A 388 -6.92 -19.81 -16.55
N LEU A 389 -6.10 -20.42 -15.71
CA LEU A 389 -4.64 -20.45 -15.87
C LEU A 389 -4.29 -21.48 -16.94
N THR A 390 -3.43 -21.14 -17.89
CA THR A 390 -2.96 -22.11 -18.90
C THR A 390 -1.81 -22.96 -18.38
N ARG A 391 -1.58 -24.13 -19.00
CA ARG A 391 -0.43 -24.99 -18.68
C ARG A 391 0.92 -24.29 -18.88
N ALA A 392 1.04 -23.43 -19.90
CA ALA A 392 2.23 -22.61 -20.11
C ALA A 392 2.46 -21.58 -18.99
N GLN A 393 1.38 -20.96 -18.49
CA GLN A 393 1.46 -20.03 -17.36
C GLN A 393 1.87 -20.78 -16.09
N ALA A 394 1.30 -21.96 -15.81
CA ALA A 394 1.71 -22.79 -14.68
C ALA A 394 3.21 -23.13 -14.72
N ALA A 395 3.73 -23.63 -15.85
CA ALA A 395 5.15 -23.91 -16.00
C ALA A 395 6.04 -22.66 -15.79
N THR A 396 5.59 -21.50 -16.28
CA THR A 396 6.30 -20.22 -16.11
C THR A 396 6.37 -19.82 -14.64
N ILE A 397 5.27 -19.93 -13.91
CA ILE A 397 5.19 -19.60 -12.48
C ILE A 397 6.15 -20.49 -11.69
N LEU A 398 6.11 -21.80 -11.90
CA LEU A 398 6.93 -22.76 -11.15
C LEU A 398 8.43 -22.60 -11.41
N VAL A 399 8.84 -22.33 -12.66
CA VAL A 399 10.24 -22.04 -12.99
C VAL A 399 10.73 -20.75 -12.33
N ARG A 400 9.87 -19.71 -12.27
CA ARG A 400 10.19 -18.46 -11.58
C ARG A 400 10.30 -18.65 -10.08
N MET A 401 9.37 -19.38 -9.47
CA MET A 401 9.41 -19.71 -8.04
C MET A 401 10.68 -20.47 -7.68
N ALA A 402 11.11 -21.40 -8.54
CA ALA A 402 12.34 -22.16 -8.35
C ALA A 402 13.62 -21.34 -8.58
N GLY A 403 13.53 -20.04 -8.93
CA GLY A 403 14.71 -19.23 -9.24
C GLY A 403 15.50 -19.73 -10.46
N LEU A 404 14.88 -20.52 -11.33
CA LEU A 404 15.53 -21.16 -12.47
C LEU A 404 15.60 -20.20 -13.67
N ALA A 405 16.78 -20.10 -14.28
CA ALA A 405 16.97 -19.34 -15.50
C ALA A 405 16.28 -20.04 -16.70
N PRO A 406 15.34 -19.37 -17.40
CA PRO A 406 14.62 -19.98 -18.51
C PRO A 406 15.53 -20.16 -19.73
N THR A 407 15.69 -21.40 -20.19
CA THR A 407 16.53 -21.76 -21.34
C THR A 407 15.75 -22.55 -22.38
N LYS A 408 16.00 -22.28 -23.67
CA LYS A 408 15.43 -23.07 -24.76
C LYS A 408 16.25 -24.36 -24.94
N SER A 409 15.56 -25.46 -25.18
CA SER A 409 16.17 -26.76 -25.45
C SER A 409 15.89 -27.23 -26.88
N ALA A 410 16.75 -28.12 -27.38
CA ALA A 410 16.48 -28.86 -28.62
C ALA A 410 15.39 -29.93 -28.40
N ALA A 411 15.21 -30.42 -27.17
CA ALA A 411 14.18 -31.39 -26.78
C ALA A 411 12.86 -30.70 -26.33
N THR A 412 12.43 -29.67 -27.07
CA THR A 412 11.12 -28.99 -26.86
C THR A 412 9.98 -29.89 -27.32
N PHE A 413 8.78 -29.67 -26.79
CA PHE A 413 7.56 -30.23 -27.38
C PHE A 413 7.28 -29.57 -28.74
N ALA A 414 6.78 -30.34 -29.71
CA ALA A 414 6.50 -29.85 -31.06
C ALA A 414 5.59 -28.61 -31.08
N ASP A 415 4.51 -28.64 -30.29
CA ASP A 415 3.52 -27.57 -30.15
C ASP A 415 4.00 -26.34 -29.37
N CYS A 416 5.21 -26.38 -28.81
CA CYS A 416 5.82 -25.28 -28.04
C CYS A 416 6.92 -24.55 -28.82
N THR A 417 7.33 -25.02 -30.00
CA THR A 417 8.53 -24.55 -30.72
C THR A 417 8.56 -23.03 -30.95
N SER A 418 7.41 -22.43 -31.28
CA SER A 418 7.22 -20.98 -31.51
C SER A 418 6.47 -20.27 -30.36
N HIS A 419 6.15 -20.99 -29.28
CA HIS A 419 5.34 -20.47 -28.18
C HIS A 419 6.16 -19.53 -27.28
N TRP A 420 5.53 -18.47 -26.76
CA TRP A 420 6.20 -17.46 -25.93
C TRP A 420 6.85 -18.07 -24.67
N ALA A 421 6.20 -19.08 -24.09
CA ALA A 421 6.64 -19.76 -22.88
C ALA A 421 7.68 -20.87 -23.12
N ARG A 422 8.16 -21.07 -24.36
CA ARG A 422 9.02 -22.21 -24.71
C ARG A 422 10.20 -22.39 -23.74
N ALA A 423 10.93 -21.31 -23.45
CA ALA A 423 12.10 -21.39 -22.57
C ALA A 423 11.73 -21.85 -21.14
N TYR A 424 10.56 -21.44 -20.64
CA TYR A 424 10.06 -21.88 -19.34
C TYR A 424 9.61 -23.33 -19.39
N ILE A 425 8.86 -23.74 -20.42
CA ILE A 425 8.39 -25.12 -20.59
C ILE A 425 9.57 -26.09 -20.73
N ASP A 426 10.57 -25.74 -21.57
CA ASP A 426 11.78 -26.54 -21.76
C ASP A 426 12.58 -26.70 -20.46
N THR A 427 12.67 -25.62 -19.68
CA THR A 427 13.33 -25.64 -18.36
C THR A 427 12.55 -26.50 -17.37
N ALA A 428 11.23 -26.30 -17.28
CA ALA A 428 10.38 -27.10 -16.41
C ALA A 428 10.44 -28.60 -16.75
N ARG A 429 10.51 -28.95 -18.04
CA ARG A 429 10.70 -30.33 -18.49
C ARG A 429 12.06 -30.88 -18.07
N LYS A 430 13.13 -30.10 -18.26
CA LYS A 430 14.50 -30.49 -17.89
C LYS A 430 14.62 -30.87 -16.41
N TYR A 431 13.95 -30.12 -15.53
CA TYR A 431 13.96 -30.35 -14.08
C TYR A 431 12.81 -31.25 -13.60
N GLY A 432 12.07 -31.92 -14.51
CA GLY A 432 11.00 -32.85 -14.12
C GLY A 432 9.75 -32.21 -13.52
N ILE A 433 9.66 -30.88 -13.48
CA ILE A 433 8.50 -30.14 -12.97
C ILE A 433 7.26 -30.43 -13.81
N VAL A 434 7.41 -30.52 -15.14
CA VAL A 434 6.28 -30.81 -16.04
C VAL A 434 6.55 -31.98 -16.97
N SER A 435 5.46 -32.67 -17.31
CA SER A 435 5.41 -33.71 -18.33
C SER A 435 4.44 -33.30 -19.46
N GLY A 436 4.68 -33.83 -20.66
CA GLY A 436 3.76 -33.68 -21.79
C GLY A 436 2.47 -34.47 -21.59
N THR A 437 1.43 -34.11 -22.34
CA THR A 437 0.17 -34.86 -22.42
C THR A 437 0.24 -36.02 -23.42
N GLY A 438 1.31 -36.04 -24.24
CA GLY A 438 1.72 -37.15 -25.10
C GLY A 438 3.23 -37.15 -25.25
N ALA A 439 3.75 -37.99 -26.16
CA ALA A 439 5.19 -38.14 -26.36
C ALA A 439 5.90 -36.83 -26.77
N ASP A 440 5.22 -35.97 -27.56
CA ASP A 440 5.77 -34.72 -28.09
C ASP A 440 4.75 -33.56 -28.08
N THR A 441 3.83 -33.57 -27.11
CA THR A 441 2.74 -32.58 -27.01
C THR A 441 2.59 -32.10 -25.57
N PHE A 442 2.44 -30.79 -25.37
CA PHE A 442 2.29 -30.18 -24.05
C PHE A 442 0.94 -29.49 -23.84
N GLU A 443 0.29 -29.02 -24.91
CA GLU A 443 -0.93 -28.20 -24.89
C GLU A 443 -0.77 -26.88 -24.10
N PRO A 444 0.14 -25.98 -24.51
CA PRO A 444 0.53 -24.82 -23.71
C PRO A 444 -0.62 -23.85 -23.39
N ASP A 445 -1.59 -23.71 -24.29
CA ASP A 445 -2.72 -22.78 -24.17
C ASP A 445 -3.98 -23.40 -23.53
N ARG A 446 -3.97 -24.71 -23.27
CA ARG A 446 -5.09 -25.36 -22.57
C ARG A 446 -5.11 -24.94 -21.10
N PRO A 447 -6.27 -24.70 -20.49
CA PRO A 447 -6.39 -24.55 -19.05
C PRO A 447 -5.77 -25.73 -18.30
N VAL A 448 -4.96 -25.44 -17.28
CA VAL A 448 -4.43 -26.46 -16.37
C VAL A 448 -5.51 -26.86 -15.38
N THR A 449 -5.67 -28.16 -15.12
CA THR A 449 -6.58 -28.62 -14.08
C THR A 449 -5.93 -28.53 -12.70
N ARG A 450 -6.75 -28.54 -11.65
CA ARG A 450 -6.28 -28.57 -10.26
C ARG A 450 -5.41 -29.81 -9.98
N ALA A 451 -5.77 -30.96 -10.54
CA ALA A 451 -4.95 -32.17 -10.45
C ALA A 451 -3.59 -32.04 -11.16
N GLU A 452 -3.56 -31.46 -12.35
CA GLU A 452 -2.31 -31.24 -13.08
C GLU A 452 -1.37 -30.30 -12.31
N MET A 453 -1.89 -29.19 -11.76
CA MET A 453 -1.11 -28.28 -10.92
C MET A 453 -0.56 -28.98 -9.67
N ALA A 454 -1.35 -29.85 -9.03
CA ALA A 454 -0.92 -30.62 -7.86
C ALA A 454 0.28 -31.52 -8.19
N VAL A 455 0.26 -32.21 -9.34
CA VAL A 455 1.42 -33.02 -9.76
C VAL A 455 2.64 -32.12 -10.02
N MET A 456 2.47 -31.01 -10.73
CA MET A 456 3.59 -30.11 -11.04
C MET A 456 4.23 -29.51 -9.78
N LEU A 457 3.41 -29.14 -8.79
CA LEU A 457 3.87 -28.65 -7.49
C LEU A 457 4.60 -29.74 -6.69
N ASN A 458 4.04 -30.94 -6.63
CA ASN A 458 4.68 -32.03 -5.90
C ASN A 458 5.99 -32.47 -6.55
N ASN A 459 6.09 -32.39 -7.88
CA ASN A 459 7.34 -32.62 -8.60
C ASN A 459 8.39 -31.54 -8.33
N LEU A 460 7.96 -30.31 -8.02
CA LEU A 460 8.86 -29.23 -7.64
C LEU A 460 9.33 -29.34 -6.18
N LEU A 461 8.43 -29.76 -5.28
CA LEU A 461 8.66 -29.72 -3.84
C LEU A 461 9.14 -31.04 -3.23
N HIS A 462 8.98 -32.16 -3.95
CA HIS A 462 9.37 -33.50 -3.49
C HIS A 462 8.86 -33.84 -2.08
N LEU A 463 7.60 -33.49 -1.80
CA LEU A 463 7.03 -33.59 -0.46
C LEU A 463 6.96 -35.04 0.04
N PRO A 464 7.08 -35.27 1.36
CA PRO A 464 6.89 -36.59 1.96
C PRO A 464 5.53 -37.18 1.63
N ALA A 465 5.50 -38.50 1.45
CA ALA A 465 4.26 -39.22 1.19
C ALA A 465 3.27 -39.06 2.36
N ALA A 466 2.00 -38.84 2.03
CA ALA A 466 0.89 -38.80 2.96
C ALA A 466 -0.30 -39.59 2.42
N ILE A 467 -1.28 -39.89 3.28
CA ILE A 467 -2.42 -40.74 2.95
C ILE A 467 -3.78 -40.06 3.14
N GLU A 468 -3.81 -38.85 3.72
CA GLU A 468 -5.05 -38.11 3.91
C GLU A 468 -5.41 -37.33 2.65
N SER A 469 -6.63 -37.53 2.14
CA SER A 469 -7.13 -36.93 0.91
C SER A 469 -8.40 -36.10 1.14
N PHE A 470 -8.92 -35.47 0.08
CA PHE A 470 -10.23 -34.79 0.06
C PHE A 470 -11.38 -35.76 -0.18
N SER A 471 -12.60 -35.35 0.13
CA SER A 471 -13.79 -36.22 0.13
C SER A 471 -14.12 -36.82 -1.25
N ASP A 472 -13.76 -36.13 -2.33
CA ASP A 472 -13.99 -36.49 -3.72
C ASP A 472 -12.75 -37.09 -4.42
N VAL A 473 -11.66 -37.34 -3.70
CA VAL A 473 -10.39 -37.83 -4.26
C VAL A 473 -10.02 -39.18 -3.64
N THR A 474 -10.19 -40.26 -4.41
CA THR A 474 -9.80 -41.62 -4.02
C THR A 474 -8.67 -42.16 -4.89
N LYS A 475 -7.84 -43.06 -4.35
CA LYS A 475 -6.73 -43.69 -5.08
C LYS A 475 -7.22 -44.54 -6.26
N ALA A 476 -8.42 -45.13 -6.16
CA ALA A 476 -9.01 -45.91 -7.24
C ALA A 476 -9.42 -45.02 -8.43
N GLN A 477 -9.97 -43.83 -8.17
CA GLN A 477 -10.45 -42.92 -9.22
C GLN A 477 -9.32 -42.06 -9.81
N TYR A 478 -8.33 -41.67 -9.00
CA TYR A 478 -7.26 -40.75 -9.38
C TYR A 478 -5.85 -41.29 -9.08
N PRO A 479 -5.49 -42.51 -9.52
CA PRO A 479 -4.24 -43.17 -9.11
C PRO A 479 -2.97 -42.39 -9.47
N TRP A 480 -3.01 -41.58 -10.53
CA TRP A 480 -1.85 -40.83 -11.04
C TRP A 480 -1.55 -39.53 -10.28
N VAL A 481 -2.50 -39.02 -9.48
CA VAL A 481 -2.38 -37.74 -8.76
C VAL A 481 -2.68 -37.86 -7.27
N TYR A 482 -3.29 -38.96 -6.83
CA TYR A 482 -3.71 -39.19 -5.44
C TYR A 482 -2.58 -38.93 -4.44
N ASP A 483 -1.39 -39.48 -4.68
CA ASP A 483 -0.25 -39.35 -3.75
C ASP A 483 0.23 -37.88 -3.68
N ALA A 484 0.23 -37.14 -4.80
CA ALA A 484 0.58 -35.71 -4.83
C ALA A 484 -0.43 -34.83 -4.10
N ILE A 485 -1.74 -35.10 -4.27
CA ILE A 485 -2.79 -34.39 -3.54
C ILE A 485 -2.67 -34.62 -2.04
N CYS A 486 -2.43 -35.86 -1.61
CA CYS A 486 -2.27 -36.18 -0.20
C CYS A 486 -1.06 -35.45 0.40
N ALA A 487 0.09 -35.47 -0.28
CA ALA A 487 1.31 -34.81 0.19
C ALA A 487 1.12 -33.29 0.31
N LEU A 488 0.55 -32.64 -0.70
CA LEU A 488 0.28 -31.20 -0.67
C LEU A 488 -0.80 -30.79 0.34
N LYS A 489 -1.79 -31.65 0.60
CA LYS A 489 -2.79 -31.44 1.66
C LYS A 489 -2.12 -31.51 3.04
N ALA A 490 -1.29 -32.53 3.27
CA ALA A 490 -0.56 -32.70 4.52
C ALA A 490 0.42 -31.54 4.80
N ALA A 491 0.98 -30.93 3.75
CA ALA A 491 1.82 -29.74 3.83
C ALA A 491 1.02 -28.43 3.99
N GLY A 492 -0.32 -28.45 3.99
CA GLY A 492 -1.17 -27.26 4.13
C GLY A 492 -1.26 -26.38 2.87
N ILE A 493 -0.63 -26.79 1.76
CA ILE A 493 -0.65 -26.03 0.49
C ILE A 493 -2.03 -26.13 -0.15
N LEU A 494 -2.61 -27.35 -0.20
CA LEU A 494 -3.97 -27.58 -0.67
C LEU A 494 -4.95 -27.58 0.51
N THR A 495 -5.93 -26.68 0.48
CA THR A 495 -6.98 -26.55 1.52
C THR A 495 -8.34 -27.08 1.09
N GLY A 496 -8.59 -27.29 -0.20
CA GLY A 496 -9.90 -27.70 -0.72
C GLY A 496 -10.97 -26.61 -0.63
N TYR A 497 -12.22 -26.98 -0.88
CA TYR A 497 -13.42 -26.16 -0.67
C TYR A 497 -14.02 -26.44 0.71
N GLU A 498 -14.93 -25.56 1.16
CA GLU A 498 -15.57 -25.66 2.48
C GLU A 498 -16.36 -26.97 2.69
N ASP A 499 -16.85 -27.58 1.61
CA ASP A 499 -17.54 -28.88 1.62
C ASP A 499 -16.57 -30.09 1.72
N GLY A 500 -15.27 -29.83 1.82
CA GLY A 500 -14.22 -30.83 1.91
C GLY A 500 -13.79 -31.42 0.56
N SER A 501 -14.29 -30.91 -0.56
CA SER A 501 -13.92 -31.36 -1.91
C SER A 501 -12.66 -30.68 -2.45
N PHE A 502 -12.03 -31.30 -3.46
CA PHE A 502 -10.90 -30.76 -4.20
C PHE A 502 -11.24 -30.43 -5.66
N LEU A 503 -12.19 -31.12 -6.28
CA LEU A 503 -12.61 -30.96 -7.68
C LEU A 503 -11.44 -31.08 -8.68
N PRO A 504 -10.77 -32.24 -8.76
CA PRO A 504 -9.49 -32.42 -9.46
C PRO A 504 -9.51 -32.08 -10.96
N GLN A 505 -10.66 -32.20 -11.62
CA GLN A 505 -10.80 -31.97 -13.06
C GLN A 505 -11.15 -30.52 -13.42
N ASN A 506 -11.50 -29.69 -12.43
CA ASN A 506 -11.81 -28.29 -12.68
C ASN A 506 -10.54 -27.53 -13.10
N ALA A 507 -10.72 -26.57 -14.01
CA ALA A 507 -9.66 -25.63 -14.37
C ALA A 507 -9.30 -24.77 -13.16
N LEU A 508 -8.00 -24.54 -12.97
CA LEU A 508 -7.50 -23.63 -11.95
C LEU A 508 -7.60 -22.19 -12.46
N THR A 509 -8.16 -21.28 -11.68
CA THR A 509 -8.14 -19.84 -12.01
C THR A 509 -6.81 -19.19 -11.65
N ARG A 510 -6.54 -18.01 -12.20
CA ARG A 510 -5.33 -17.24 -11.88
C ARG A 510 -5.28 -16.78 -10.42
N ALA A 511 -6.42 -16.45 -9.81
CA ALA A 511 -6.50 -16.11 -8.39
C ALA A 511 -6.21 -17.30 -7.48
N GLU A 512 -6.79 -18.47 -7.77
CA GLU A 512 -6.48 -19.70 -7.04
C GLU A 512 -5.00 -20.08 -7.20
N ALA A 513 -4.42 -19.91 -8.39
CA ALA A 513 -3.00 -20.13 -8.61
C ALA A 513 -2.13 -19.22 -7.74
N ALA A 514 -2.44 -17.92 -7.68
CA ALA A 514 -1.76 -16.96 -6.80
C ALA A 514 -1.83 -17.42 -5.33
N ALA A 515 -3.03 -17.75 -4.85
CA ALA A 515 -3.24 -18.19 -3.46
C ALA A 515 -2.50 -19.50 -3.14
N LEU A 516 -2.38 -20.42 -4.10
CA LEU A 516 -1.64 -21.67 -3.93
C LEU A 516 -0.13 -21.42 -3.80
N VAL A 517 0.44 -20.62 -4.71
CA VAL A 517 1.89 -20.44 -4.75
C VAL A 517 2.42 -19.61 -3.59
N THR A 518 1.62 -18.72 -3.01
CA THR A 518 2.01 -17.91 -1.85
C THR A 518 1.96 -18.66 -0.53
N ARG A 519 1.46 -19.90 -0.51
CA ARG A 519 1.53 -20.80 0.66
C ARG A 519 2.83 -21.60 0.72
N ILE A 520 3.66 -21.49 -0.31
CA ILE A 520 4.89 -22.25 -0.45
C ILE A 520 6.04 -21.37 0.00
N ASP A 521 6.81 -21.84 0.97
CA ASP A 521 8.09 -21.25 1.31
C ASP A 521 9.09 -21.54 0.18
N PRO A 522 9.64 -20.52 -0.52
CA PRO A 522 10.62 -20.74 -1.59
C PRO A 522 11.87 -21.48 -1.10
N ALA A 523 12.22 -21.38 0.19
CA ALA A 523 13.35 -22.10 0.76
C ALA A 523 13.13 -23.63 0.81
N ALA A 524 11.89 -24.09 0.70
CA ALA A 524 11.53 -25.51 0.64
C ALA A 524 11.66 -26.11 -0.79
N ILE A 525 12.01 -25.31 -1.80
CA ILE A 525 12.18 -25.79 -3.17
C ILE A 525 13.58 -26.40 -3.33
N GLU A 526 13.64 -27.72 -3.49
CA GLU A 526 14.88 -28.44 -3.79
C GLU A 526 15.00 -28.71 -5.29
N ILE A 527 16.00 -28.09 -5.94
CA ILE A 527 16.26 -28.30 -7.37
C ILE A 527 17.25 -29.46 -7.53
N HIS A 528 16.77 -30.58 -8.08
CA HIS A 528 17.56 -31.79 -8.35
C HIS A 528 18.00 -31.91 -9.81
#